data_AF-A0A1I7EAQ1-F1
#
_entry.id   AF-A0A1I7EAQ1-F1
#
_cell.length_a   1.000
_cell.length_b   1.000
_cell.length_c   1.000
_cell.angle_alpha   90.00
_cell.angle_beta   90.00
_cell.angle_gamma   90.00
#
_symmetry.space_group_name_H-M   'P 1'
#
loop_
_entity.id
_entity.type
_entity.pdbx_description
1 polymer ?
#
loop_
_entity_poly.entity_id
_entity_poly.type
_entity_poly.pdbx_seq_one_letter_code
_entity_poly.pdbx_strand_id
1 'polypeptide(L)'
;MDSELRRLIGEAEERRTNVFFSGHELFVVAFKTKPVRLLGLPSLRKLDKAFADTVETIGQQWRTQVWRTDYFKDGLPVPFPFEHGGELQFFFWYLVLSLNEGPSTHHAELRADVSLRLSGMFRSHGLPCHILCAPREREAIEWHYAMQEMFSRLERPAAKEASKEPSSKRKSRKRELKDGRLLAMEGPMSVGDFLARFDENSQYLANEIQELPRYLRQETRDYKYLREEHIPIRAFIRRQQIAVDAQLQLGRETEPWDARIVTKDGTEIILEVVQALPREAHHYRAAVVSNVWRLPLEDRTRHQRGIDEFPEPIMSAIRDKHKMNYPEVRVLLVSVMGEYSDEDDFVINEWLQEVREAPDLGRGQFSSIYLVEMARGRLFKVF
;
A
#
# COMPACT_ATOMS: atom_id res chain seq x y z
N MET A 1 3.79 1.49 -46.19
CA MET A 1 4.85 1.59 -45.17
C MET A 1 5.95 0.65 -45.63
N ASP A 2 7.10 1.23 -46.00
CA ASP A 2 8.15 0.61 -46.80
C ASP A 2 8.77 -0.63 -46.11
N SER A 3 9.07 -1.67 -46.88
CA SER A 3 9.65 -2.92 -46.34
C SER A 3 11.02 -2.67 -45.69
N GLU A 4 11.74 -1.68 -46.20
CA GLU A 4 13.00 -1.21 -45.65
C GLU A 4 12.83 -0.52 -44.30
N LEU A 5 11.75 0.26 -44.11
CA LEU A 5 11.45 0.90 -42.82
C LEU A 5 11.09 -0.14 -41.76
N ARG A 6 10.36 -1.21 -42.13
CA ARG A 6 10.06 -2.33 -41.21
C ARG A 6 11.30 -3.12 -40.84
N ARG A 7 12.23 -3.33 -41.79
CA ARG A 7 13.52 -3.97 -41.51
C ARG A 7 14.36 -3.12 -40.57
N LEU A 8 14.45 -1.82 -40.80
CA LEU A 8 15.20 -0.89 -39.95
C LEU A 8 14.59 -0.77 -38.54
N ILE A 9 13.25 -0.77 -38.42
CA ILE A 9 12.57 -0.82 -37.11
C ILE A 9 12.84 -2.16 -36.41
N GLY A 10 12.77 -3.28 -37.14
CA GLY A 10 13.09 -4.61 -36.61
C GLY A 10 14.54 -4.72 -36.13
N GLU A 11 15.51 -4.26 -36.92
CA GLU A 11 16.92 -4.24 -36.53
C GLU A 11 17.20 -3.27 -35.37
N ALA A 12 16.47 -2.16 -35.26
CA ALA A 12 16.58 -1.24 -34.13
C ALA A 12 15.92 -1.77 -32.85
N GLU A 13 14.81 -2.51 -32.98
CA GLU A 13 14.16 -3.23 -31.87
C GLU A 13 15.02 -4.41 -31.41
N GLU A 14 15.63 -5.15 -32.34
CA GLU A 14 16.53 -6.28 -32.07
C GLU A 14 17.88 -5.82 -31.46
N ARG A 15 18.40 -4.65 -31.88
CA ARG A 15 19.50 -3.97 -31.17
C ARG A 15 19.09 -3.45 -29.79
N ARG A 16 17.82 -3.13 -29.56
CA ARG A 16 17.32 -2.74 -28.22
C ARG A 16 17.11 -3.95 -27.31
N THR A 17 16.74 -5.11 -27.84
CA THR A 17 16.55 -6.34 -27.05
C THR A 17 17.84 -7.13 -26.83
N ASN A 18 18.81 -7.08 -27.74
CA ASN A 18 20.13 -7.70 -27.56
C ASN A 18 21.13 -6.87 -26.69
N VAL A 19 20.71 -5.73 -26.14
CA VAL A 19 21.52 -4.89 -25.21
C VAL A 19 21.14 -5.13 -23.73
N PHE A 20 20.44 -6.23 -23.44
CA PHE A 20 20.36 -6.78 -22.08
C PHE A 20 21.57 -7.73 -21.90
N PHE A 21 22.62 -7.46 -21.13
CA PHE A 21 22.74 -6.70 -19.90
C PHE A 21 24.12 -6.04 -19.82
N SER A 22 24.16 -4.73 -19.92
CA SER A 22 25.28 -3.94 -19.44
C SER A 22 25.13 -3.76 -17.93
N GLY A 23 26.21 -3.91 -17.16
CA GLY A 23 26.13 -4.07 -15.70
C GLY A 23 25.35 -2.95 -14.97
N HIS A 24 24.73 -3.28 -13.85
CA HIS A 24 24.07 -2.30 -12.98
C HIS A 24 24.89 -2.05 -11.72
N GLU A 25 24.79 -0.83 -11.19
CA GLU A 25 25.29 -0.47 -9.87
C GLU A 25 24.12 0.00 -9.01
N LEU A 26 23.92 -0.66 -7.87
CA LEU A 26 22.88 -0.34 -6.90
C LEU A 26 23.50 0.38 -5.70
N PHE A 27 22.95 1.55 -5.39
CA PHE A 27 23.27 2.33 -4.21
C PHE A 27 22.06 2.33 -3.29
N VAL A 28 22.25 1.80 -2.09
CA VAL A 28 21.24 1.81 -1.03
C VAL A 28 21.65 2.84 0.01
N VAL A 29 20.85 3.88 0.15
CA VAL A 29 21.04 4.96 1.12
C VAL A 29 20.24 4.60 2.37
N ALA A 30 20.93 4.15 3.41
CA ALA A 30 20.32 3.73 4.66
C ALA A 30 20.33 4.86 5.71
N PHE A 31 19.18 5.13 6.31
CA PHE A 31 18.99 6.10 7.39
C PHE A 31 18.60 5.39 8.68
N LYS A 32 19.22 5.75 9.81
CA LYS A 32 18.86 5.23 11.14
C LYS A 32 17.52 5.76 11.68
N THR A 33 16.99 6.82 11.07
CA THR A 33 15.73 7.45 11.48
C THR A 33 15.01 7.94 10.24
N LYS A 34 13.67 7.81 10.22
CA LYS A 34 12.86 8.21 9.07
C LYS A 34 13.13 9.68 8.74
N PRO A 35 13.56 10.03 7.52
CA PRO A 35 13.91 11.41 7.16
C PRO A 35 12.85 12.46 7.53
N VAL A 36 11.56 12.12 7.38
CA VAL A 36 10.44 13.00 7.75
C VAL A 36 10.39 13.33 9.24
N ARG A 37 10.84 12.43 10.12
CA ARG A 37 10.86 12.65 11.58
C ARG A 37 11.97 13.62 11.99
N LEU A 38 13.09 13.63 11.27
CA LEU A 38 14.22 14.52 11.57
C LEU A 38 14.07 15.90 10.95
N LEU A 39 13.54 15.98 9.73
CA LEU A 39 13.52 17.24 8.97
C LEU A 39 12.16 17.95 8.97
N GLY A 40 11.08 17.23 9.24
CA GLY A 40 9.71 17.68 8.99
C GLY A 40 9.35 17.68 7.49
N LEU A 41 8.04 17.71 7.19
CA LEU A 41 7.51 17.63 5.83
C LEU A 41 8.00 18.75 4.87
N PRO A 42 8.10 20.02 5.28
CA PRO A 42 8.54 21.09 4.36
C PRO A 42 10.00 20.93 3.91
N SER A 43 10.87 20.50 4.81
CA SER A 43 12.29 20.26 4.54
C SER A 43 12.50 18.96 3.75
N LEU A 44 11.60 17.98 3.88
CA LEU A 44 11.62 16.76 3.07
C LEU A 44 11.46 17.06 1.58
N ARG A 45 10.58 18.00 1.19
CA ARG A 45 10.45 18.41 -0.22
C ARG A 45 11.72 19.05 -0.78
N LYS A 46 12.44 19.83 0.04
CA LYS A 46 13.73 20.42 -0.35
C LYS A 46 14.81 19.33 -0.53
N LEU A 47 14.85 18.37 0.39
CA LEU A 47 15.73 17.21 0.30
C LEU A 47 15.41 16.37 -0.95
N ASP A 48 14.12 16.17 -1.25
CA ASP A 48 13.68 15.39 -2.40
C ASP A 48 14.15 16.01 -3.71
N LYS A 49 14.06 17.35 -3.81
CA LYS A 49 14.59 18.11 -4.94
C LYS A 49 16.12 18.01 -5.00
N ALA A 50 16.83 18.23 -3.90
CA ALA A 50 18.29 18.15 -3.87
C ALA A 50 18.81 16.77 -4.27
N PHE A 51 18.10 15.70 -3.89
CA PHE A 51 18.42 14.34 -4.31
C PHE A 51 18.21 14.15 -5.82
N ALA A 52 17.08 14.61 -6.38
CA ALA A 52 16.83 14.55 -7.82
C ALA A 52 17.90 15.33 -8.61
N ASP A 53 18.26 16.54 -8.17
CA ASP A 53 19.30 17.37 -8.79
C ASP A 53 20.69 16.68 -8.74
N THR A 54 20.99 16.01 -7.62
CA THR A 54 22.24 15.23 -7.46
C THR A 54 22.27 14.03 -8.40
N VAL A 55 21.15 13.32 -8.53
CA VAL A 55 20.99 12.18 -9.43
C VAL A 55 21.15 12.60 -10.89
N GLU A 56 20.56 13.74 -11.29
CA GLU A 56 20.74 14.30 -12.62
C GLU A 56 22.21 14.67 -12.89
N THR A 57 22.87 15.29 -11.92
CA THR A 57 24.30 15.64 -12.01
C THR A 57 25.17 14.39 -12.22
N ILE A 58 24.89 13.31 -11.49
CA ILE A 58 25.57 12.01 -11.65
C ILE A 58 25.38 11.50 -13.09
N GLY A 59 24.13 11.48 -13.57
CA GLY A 59 23.82 11.03 -14.93
C GLY A 59 24.51 11.84 -16.02
N GLN A 60 24.63 13.17 -15.84
CA GLN A 60 25.31 14.04 -16.79
C GLN A 60 26.83 13.83 -16.80
N GLN A 61 27.45 13.73 -15.63
CA GLN A 61 28.90 13.54 -15.49
C GLN A 61 29.35 12.19 -16.05
N TRP A 62 28.56 11.15 -15.79
CA TRP A 62 28.87 9.79 -16.21
C TRP A 62 28.10 9.37 -17.45
N ARG A 63 27.60 10.30 -18.27
CA ARG A 63 26.73 10.02 -19.43
C ARG A 63 27.30 9.01 -20.44
N THR A 64 28.62 8.88 -20.51
CA THR A 64 29.31 7.91 -21.38
C THR A 64 29.35 6.50 -20.78
N GLN A 65 29.19 6.38 -19.47
CA GLN A 65 29.24 5.15 -18.70
C GLN A 65 27.88 4.75 -18.12
N VAL A 66 26.94 5.68 -17.97
CA VAL A 66 25.60 5.48 -17.42
C VAL A 66 24.60 5.88 -18.49
N TRP A 67 23.82 4.92 -19.01
CA TRP A 67 22.80 5.21 -20.01
C TRP A 67 21.42 5.46 -19.39
N ARG A 68 21.21 4.98 -18.15
CA ARG A 68 19.95 5.18 -17.44
C ARG A 68 20.17 5.24 -15.93
N THR A 69 19.41 6.12 -15.30
CA THR A 69 19.38 6.28 -13.86
C THR A 69 17.93 6.18 -13.37
N ASP A 70 17.70 5.35 -12.36
CA ASP A 70 16.40 5.18 -11.70
C ASP A 70 16.58 5.37 -10.19
N TYR A 71 15.58 5.92 -9.49
CA TYR A 71 15.65 6.07 -8.03
C TYR A 71 14.28 5.88 -7.37
N PHE A 72 14.29 5.43 -6.12
CA PHE A 72 13.08 5.08 -5.35
C PHE A 72 13.24 5.47 -3.89
N LYS A 73 12.13 5.85 -3.26
CA LYS A 73 12.09 6.27 -1.85
C LYS A 73 11.04 5.42 -1.15
N ASP A 74 11.45 4.25 -0.66
CA ASP A 74 10.52 3.39 0.06
C ASP A 74 11.24 2.60 1.16
N GLY A 75 10.54 2.34 2.25
CA GLY A 75 11.05 1.60 3.41
C GLY A 75 11.13 0.10 3.17
N LEU A 76 11.68 -0.34 2.03
CA LEU A 76 11.84 -1.77 1.77
C LEU A 76 12.84 -2.34 2.79
N PRO A 77 12.50 -3.35 3.60
CA PRO A 77 13.51 -4.06 4.38
C PRO A 77 14.50 -4.70 3.40
N VAL A 78 15.78 -4.40 3.57
CA VAL A 78 16.85 -5.04 2.82
C VAL A 78 17.03 -6.45 3.39
N PRO A 79 16.72 -7.53 2.65
CA PRO A 79 16.71 -8.88 3.21
C PRO A 79 18.11 -9.51 3.31
N PHE A 80 19.16 -8.78 2.95
CA PHE A 80 20.54 -9.25 3.03
C PHE A 80 21.24 -8.71 4.27
N PRO A 81 22.06 -9.51 4.97
CA PRO A 81 22.78 -9.04 6.14
C PRO A 81 23.85 -8.06 5.68
N PHE A 82 23.53 -6.77 5.66
CA PHE A 82 24.54 -5.76 5.86
C PHE A 82 24.95 -5.90 7.33
N GLU A 83 25.96 -6.73 7.60
CA GLU A 83 26.51 -6.94 8.93
C GLU A 83 27.08 -5.62 9.46
N HIS A 84 26.24 -4.86 10.14
CA HIS A 84 26.66 -3.89 11.13
C HIS A 84 25.82 -4.12 12.37
N GLY A 85 26.46 -4.75 13.36
CA GLY A 85 25.85 -5.17 14.63
C GLY A 85 25.03 -4.07 15.29
N GLY A 86 23.74 -4.32 15.46
CA GLY A 86 22.83 -3.49 16.25
C GLY A 86 21.37 -3.63 15.81
N GLU A 87 20.48 -3.69 16.79
CA GLU A 87 19.01 -3.76 16.68
C GLU A 87 18.38 -2.46 16.13
N LEU A 88 18.84 -1.94 14.98
CA LEU A 88 18.34 -0.68 14.44
C LEU A 88 17.46 -0.90 13.20
N GLN A 89 16.27 -0.30 13.23
CA GLN A 89 15.41 -0.15 12.05
C GLN A 89 16.05 0.87 11.09
N PHE A 90 16.23 0.50 9.84
CA PHE A 90 16.75 1.37 8.80
C PHE A 90 15.65 1.75 7.80
N PHE A 91 15.68 2.99 7.32
CA PHE A 91 14.87 3.47 6.20
C PHE A 91 15.76 3.61 4.98
N PHE A 92 15.26 3.33 3.79
CA PHE A 92 16.11 3.22 2.62
C PHE A 92 15.64 4.10 1.47
N TRP A 93 16.58 4.79 0.83
CA TRP A 93 16.40 5.32 -0.52
C TRP A 93 17.31 4.55 -1.47
N TYR A 94 16.91 4.42 -2.72
CA TYR A 94 17.60 3.59 -3.71
C TYR A 94 17.96 4.43 -4.92
N LEU A 95 19.15 4.19 -5.46
CA LEU A 95 19.60 4.70 -6.75
C LEU A 95 20.19 3.54 -7.55
N VAL A 96 19.67 3.33 -8.76
CA VAL A 96 20.15 2.32 -9.71
C VAL A 96 20.75 3.02 -10.90
N LEU A 97 22.01 2.70 -11.19
CA LEU A 97 22.71 3.16 -12.39
C LEU A 97 22.85 1.99 -13.35
N SER A 98 22.26 2.11 -14.54
CA SER A 98 22.47 1.16 -15.63
C SER A 98 23.65 1.63 -16.47
N LEU A 99 24.69 0.81 -16.52
CA LEU A 99 25.96 1.20 -17.11
C LEU A 99 26.05 0.82 -18.58
N ASN A 100 26.92 1.46 -19.35
CA ASN A 100 27.35 0.96 -20.65
C ASN A 100 28.43 -0.11 -20.44
N GLU A 101 28.63 -1.01 -21.41
CA GLU A 101 29.75 -1.95 -21.35
C GLU A 101 31.08 -1.18 -21.29
N GLY A 102 31.90 -1.46 -20.28
CA GLY A 102 33.15 -0.74 -20.06
C GLY A 102 34.11 -1.43 -19.09
N PRO A 103 35.36 -0.94 -18.98
CA PRO A 103 36.38 -1.44 -18.06
C PRO A 103 35.91 -1.43 -16.60
N SER A 104 36.26 -2.47 -15.83
CA SER A 104 35.93 -2.57 -14.39
C SER A 104 36.50 -1.42 -13.55
N THR A 105 37.61 -0.81 -13.99
CA THR A 105 38.25 0.32 -13.31
C THR A 105 37.33 1.53 -13.20
N HIS A 106 36.50 1.80 -14.22
CA HIS A 106 35.56 2.93 -14.19
C HIS A 106 34.37 2.72 -13.25
N HIS A 107 34.03 1.46 -12.92
CA HIS A 107 32.95 1.17 -11.98
C HIS A 107 33.35 1.54 -10.55
N ALA A 108 34.60 1.28 -10.16
CA ALA A 108 35.11 1.63 -8.83
C ALA A 108 35.15 3.16 -8.64
N GLU A 109 35.61 3.89 -9.66
CA GLU A 109 35.59 5.36 -9.68
C GLU A 109 34.17 5.91 -9.61
N LEU A 110 33.25 5.36 -10.40
CA LEU A 110 31.83 5.71 -10.37
C LEU A 110 31.22 5.50 -8.98
N ARG A 111 31.45 4.33 -8.35
CA ARG A 111 30.94 4.04 -7.00
C ARG A 111 31.46 5.02 -5.96
N ALA A 112 32.75 5.33 -6.00
CA ALA A 112 33.37 6.26 -5.07
C ALA A 112 32.78 7.68 -5.21
N ASP A 113 32.68 8.18 -6.45
CA ASP A 113 32.12 9.50 -6.75
C ASP A 113 30.64 9.61 -6.36
N VAL A 114 29.82 8.64 -6.77
CA VAL A 114 28.38 8.61 -6.44
C VAL A 114 28.16 8.54 -4.92
N SER A 115 28.90 7.66 -4.23
CA SER A 115 28.79 7.52 -2.76
C SER A 115 29.17 8.81 -2.04
N LEU A 116 30.23 9.48 -2.51
CA LEU A 116 30.68 10.76 -1.95
C LEU A 116 29.62 11.85 -2.14
N ARG A 117 29.06 11.96 -3.35
CA ARG A 117 28.02 12.95 -3.69
C ARG A 117 26.75 12.76 -2.88
N LEU A 118 26.24 11.53 -2.82
CA LEU A 118 25.03 11.21 -2.05
C LEU A 118 25.26 11.49 -0.56
N SER A 119 26.37 11.01 0.00
CA SER A 119 26.71 11.24 1.41
C SER A 119 26.85 12.73 1.73
N GLY A 120 27.49 13.50 0.85
CA GLY A 120 27.65 14.95 0.98
C GLY A 120 26.31 15.67 0.97
N MET A 121 25.42 15.31 0.04
CA MET A 121 24.09 15.91 -0.09
C MET A 121 23.22 15.63 1.13
N PHE A 122 23.15 14.39 1.62
CA PHE A 122 22.34 14.08 2.82
C PHE A 122 22.92 14.75 4.07
N ARG A 123 24.25 14.79 4.20
CA ARG A 123 24.92 15.47 5.32
C ARG A 123 24.65 16.97 5.34
N SER A 124 24.62 17.64 4.18
CA SER A 124 24.31 19.09 4.12
C SER A 124 22.88 19.40 4.55
N HIS A 125 22.00 18.40 4.57
CA HIS A 125 20.63 18.50 5.06
C HIS A 125 20.45 17.96 6.50
N GLY A 126 21.54 17.67 7.21
CA GLY A 126 21.48 17.16 8.58
C GLY A 126 21.00 15.70 8.70
N LEU A 127 21.05 14.93 7.60
CA LEU A 127 20.70 13.51 7.59
C LEU A 127 21.96 12.66 7.45
N PRO A 128 22.47 12.06 8.55
CA PRO A 128 23.50 11.05 8.43
C PRO A 128 22.93 9.80 7.75
N CYS A 129 23.57 9.38 6.67
CA CYS A 129 23.23 8.15 5.95
C CYS A 129 24.45 7.23 5.82
N HIS A 130 24.18 5.95 5.64
CA HIS A 130 25.16 4.97 5.20
C HIS A 130 24.85 4.64 3.74
N ILE A 131 25.84 4.78 2.86
CA ILE A 131 25.71 4.34 1.47
C ILE A 131 26.26 2.93 1.39
N LEU A 132 25.39 2.00 1.03
CA LEU A 132 25.71 0.60 0.84
C LEU A 132 25.76 0.34 -0.67
N CYS A 133 26.91 -0.10 -1.15
CA CYS A 133 27.12 -0.47 -2.55
C CYS A 133 27.39 -1.97 -2.60
N ALA A 134 26.49 -2.75 -3.21
CA ALA A 134 26.75 -4.16 -3.43
C ALA A 134 27.56 -4.33 -4.73
N PRO A 135 28.75 -4.96 -4.70
CA PRO A 135 29.47 -5.27 -5.92
C PRO A 135 28.76 -6.42 -6.65
N ARG A 136 28.15 -6.13 -7.80
CA ARG A 136 27.81 -7.11 -8.87
C ARG A 136 27.07 -8.39 -8.46
N GLU A 137 26.49 -8.50 -7.27
CA GLU A 137 25.73 -9.69 -6.93
C GLU A 137 24.38 -9.59 -7.63
N ARG A 138 24.35 -10.34 -8.74
CA ARG A 138 23.20 -10.56 -9.60
C ARG A 138 21.93 -10.77 -8.79
N GLU A 139 22.01 -11.41 -7.63
CA GLU A 139 20.90 -11.66 -6.70
C GLU A 139 20.30 -10.38 -6.07
N ALA A 140 21.10 -9.36 -5.72
CA ALA A 140 20.56 -8.11 -5.17
C ALA A 140 19.87 -7.26 -6.24
N ILE A 141 20.41 -7.30 -7.47
CA ILE A 141 19.84 -6.64 -8.65
C ILE A 141 18.62 -7.42 -9.17
N GLU A 142 18.67 -8.75 -9.19
CA GLU A 142 17.55 -9.64 -9.55
C GLU A 142 16.46 -9.58 -8.51
N TRP A 143 16.75 -9.47 -7.21
CA TRP A 143 15.74 -9.18 -6.19
C TRP A 143 15.10 -7.82 -6.45
N HIS A 144 15.91 -6.79 -6.72
CA HIS A 144 15.41 -5.44 -6.98
C HIS A 144 14.56 -5.35 -8.26
N TYR A 145 14.96 -6.04 -9.33
CA TYR A 145 14.17 -6.14 -10.56
C TYR A 145 12.99 -7.11 -10.43
N ALA A 146 13.08 -8.20 -9.67
CA ALA A 146 11.96 -9.09 -9.34
C ALA A 146 10.88 -8.36 -8.51
N MET A 147 11.31 -7.45 -7.63
CA MET A 147 10.43 -6.52 -6.93
C MET A 147 9.75 -5.51 -7.89
N GLN A 148 10.35 -5.21 -9.05
CA GLN A 148 9.71 -4.42 -10.12
C GLN A 148 8.90 -5.29 -11.13
N GLU A 149 9.22 -6.57 -11.32
CA GLU A 149 8.54 -7.51 -12.23
C GLU A 149 7.15 -7.95 -11.77
N MET A 150 6.71 -7.58 -10.55
CA MET A 150 5.31 -7.73 -10.15
C MET A 150 4.35 -6.76 -10.87
N PHE A 151 4.84 -5.80 -11.69
CA PHE A 151 3.97 -4.81 -12.33
C PHE A 151 4.21 -4.48 -13.82
N SER A 152 5.12 -5.13 -14.55
CA SER A 152 5.11 -5.00 -16.02
C SER A 152 5.72 -6.16 -16.81
N ARG A 153 4.84 -6.98 -17.41
CA ARG A 153 4.99 -7.57 -18.76
C ARG A 153 6.30 -8.32 -19.08
N LEU A 154 6.33 -9.59 -18.73
CA LEU A 154 6.73 -10.66 -19.65
C LEU A 154 5.47 -11.53 -19.82
N GLU A 155 4.50 -11.15 -20.64
CA GLU A 155 4.48 -11.47 -22.08
C GLU A 155 3.69 -10.41 -22.88
N ARG A 156 4.11 -10.12 -24.12
CA ARG A 156 3.16 -9.68 -25.16
C ARG A 156 2.18 -10.84 -25.35
N PRO A 157 0.85 -10.63 -25.46
CA PRO A 157 0.00 -11.70 -25.94
C PRO A 157 0.56 -12.10 -27.30
N ALA A 158 0.93 -13.37 -27.44
CA ALA A 158 1.22 -13.92 -28.74
C ALA A 158 0.01 -13.60 -29.62
N ALA A 159 0.25 -12.96 -30.76
CA ALA A 159 -0.73 -12.94 -31.83
C ALA A 159 -0.90 -14.39 -32.27
N LYS A 160 -1.82 -15.12 -31.63
CA LYS A 160 -2.31 -16.41 -32.09
C LYS A 160 -3.82 -16.31 -32.16
N GLU A 161 -4.22 -16.13 -33.41
CA GLU A 161 -5.41 -16.68 -34.06
C GLU A 161 -6.45 -17.31 -33.15
N ALA A 162 -7.68 -16.82 -33.33
CA ALA A 162 -8.89 -17.41 -32.80
C ALA A 162 -9.02 -18.89 -33.20
N SER A 163 -8.53 -19.79 -32.35
CA SER A 163 -8.98 -21.18 -32.35
C SER A 163 -10.04 -21.33 -31.25
N LYS A 164 -11.31 -21.30 -31.68
CA LYS A 164 -12.44 -21.79 -30.88
C LYS A 164 -12.25 -23.29 -30.65
N GLU A 165 -12.08 -23.72 -29.41
CA GLU A 165 -12.43 -25.09 -28.99
C GLU A 165 -13.02 -25.11 -27.57
N PRO A 166 -13.89 -26.10 -27.27
CA PRO A 166 -15.04 -25.90 -26.40
C PRO A 166 -14.74 -26.15 -24.93
N SER A 167 -15.48 -25.42 -24.09
CA SER A 167 -15.51 -25.56 -22.64
C SER A 167 -15.80 -26.99 -22.21
N SER A 168 -14.82 -27.67 -21.62
CA SER A 168 -15.08 -28.81 -20.76
C SER A 168 -14.32 -28.69 -19.42
N LYS A 169 -15.13 -28.45 -18.38
CA LYS A 169 -14.93 -28.81 -16.97
C LYS A 169 -13.48 -28.94 -16.49
N ARG A 170 -12.78 -27.82 -16.29
CA ARG A 170 -11.66 -27.78 -15.34
C ARG A 170 -12.22 -27.68 -13.93
N LYS A 171 -12.27 -28.82 -13.23
CA LYS A 171 -12.43 -28.85 -11.76
C LYS A 171 -11.29 -28.03 -11.15
N SER A 172 -11.63 -26.94 -10.47
CA SER A 172 -10.71 -26.10 -9.73
C SER A 172 -9.99 -26.94 -8.68
N ARG A 173 -8.69 -27.17 -8.89
CA ARG A 173 -7.79 -27.59 -7.80
C ARG A 173 -7.72 -26.42 -6.83
N LYS A 174 -8.42 -26.52 -5.70
CA LYS A 174 -8.19 -25.70 -4.50
C LYS A 174 -6.71 -25.88 -4.14
N ARG A 175 -5.90 -24.87 -4.44
CA ARG A 175 -4.53 -24.77 -3.95
C ARG A 175 -4.68 -24.30 -2.51
N GLU A 176 -4.33 -25.16 -1.55
CA GLU A 176 -4.20 -24.75 -0.15
C GLU A 176 -3.07 -23.71 -0.08
N LEU A 177 -3.46 -22.44 -0.05
CA LEU A 177 -2.57 -21.33 0.27
C LEU A 177 -2.27 -21.43 1.76
N LYS A 178 -0.98 -21.55 2.12
CA LYS A 178 -0.54 -21.47 3.50
C LYS A 178 -1.10 -20.18 4.11
N ASP A 179 -1.74 -20.30 5.27
CA ASP A 179 -2.33 -19.19 6.01
C ASP A 179 -1.34 -18.04 6.15
N GLY A 180 -1.83 -16.82 5.93
CA GLY A 180 -1.04 -15.60 6.12
C GLY A 180 -0.51 -15.55 7.54
N ARG A 181 0.72 -15.05 7.71
CA ARG A 181 1.43 -14.98 8.99
C ARG A 181 0.89 -13.93 9.97
N LEU A 182 -0.34 -13.46 9.78
CA LEU A 182 -0.96 -12.50 10.69
C LEU A 182 -1.15 -13.15 12.06
N LEU A 183 -0.95 -12.37 13.10
CA LEU A 183 -1.25 -12.79 14.46
C LEU A 183 -2.75 -13.03 14.56
N ALA A 184 -3.11 -14.24 14.99
CA ALA A 184 -4.49 -14.63 15.19
C ALA A 184 -5.17 -13.69 16.21
N MET A 185 -6.36 -13.23 15.85
CA MET A 185 -7.22 -12.43 16.72
C MET A 185 -8.47 -13.25 17.04
N GLU A 186 -8.28 -14.39 17.70
CA GLU A 186 -9.34 -15.33 18.05
C GLU A 186 -9.64 -15.30 19.55
N GLY A 187 -10.93 -15.50 19.85
CA GLY A 187 -11.44 -15.56 21.23
C GLY A 187 -11.51 -14.20 21.93
N PRO A 188 -11.97 -14.19 23.19
CA PRO A 188 -11.95 -13.01 24.04
C PRO A 188 -10.51 -12.55 24.32
N MET A 189 -10.25 -11.25 24.24
CA MET A 189 -8.96 -10.63 24.55
C MET A 189 -9.14 -9.27 25.21
N SER A 190 -8.08 -8.71 25.79
CA SER A 190 -8.15 -7.32 26.24
C SER A 190 -8.08 -6.36 25.04
N VAL A 191 -8.64 -5.17 25.19
CA VAL A 191 -8.49 -4.08 24.22
C VAL A 191 -7.01 -3.77 23.97
N GLY A 192 -6.16 -3.83 25.02
CA GLY A 192 -4.72 -3.66 24.92
C GLY A 192 -4.07 -4.69 24.00
N ASP A 193 -4.42 -5.97 24.17
CA ASP A 193 -3.91 -7.06 23.31
C ASP A 193 -4.35 -6.89 21.86
N PHE A 194 -5.62 -6.51 21.64
CA PHE A 194 -6.12 -6.24 20.30
C PHE A 194 -5.33 -5.12 19.61
N LEU A 195 -5.11 -4.01 20.30
CA LEU A 195 -4.36 -2.87 19.76
C LEU A 195 -2.91 -3.25 19.45
N ALA A 196 -2.26 -4.02 20.33
CA ALA A 196 -0.90 -4.50 20.12
C ALA A 196 -0.81 -5.42 18.90
N ARG A 197 -1.65 -6.45 18.83
CA ARG A 197 -1.71 -7.38 17.68
C ARG A 197 -2.05 -6.67 16.38
N PHE A 198 -2.92 -5.66 16.43
CA PHE A 198 -3.26 -4.85 15.25
C PHE A 198 -2.04 -4.07 14.77
N ASP A 199 -1.33 -3.39 15.67
CA ASP A 199 -0.16 -2.60 15.32
C ASP A 199 0.97 -3.51 14.80
N GLU A 200 1.16 -4.71 15.36
CA GLU A 200 2.07 -5.73 14.85
C GLU A 200 1.68 -6.24 13.46
N ASN A 201 0.40 -6.58 13.24
CA ASN A 201 -0.10 -6.98 11.92
C ASN A 201 0.05 -5.86 10.87
N SER A 202 -0.18 -4.60 11.28
CA SER A 202 0.01 -3.43 10.41
C SER A 202 1.47 -3.22 10.06
N GLN A 203 2.37 -3.40 11.04
CA GLN A 203 3.81 -3.32 10.84
C GLN A 203 4.30 -4.47 9.94
N TYR A 204 3.77 -5.69 10.12
CA TYR A 204 4.02 -6.81 9.22
C TYR A 204 3.61 -6.47 7.79
N LEU A 205 2.39 -6.00 7.55
CA LEU A 205 1.94 -5.61 6.21
C LEU A 205 2.75 -4.47 5.60
N ALA A 206 3.21 -3.52 6.41
CA ALA A 206 4.03 -2.40 5.96
C ALA A 206 5.46 -2.83 5.60
N ASN A 207 5.99 -3.86 6.26
CA ASN A 207 7.36 -4.33 6.05
C ASN A 207 7.43 -5.48 5.03
N GLU A 208 6.42 -6.34 4.97
CA GLU A 208 6.37 -7.49 4.09
C GLU A 208 5.71 -7.14 2.76
N ILE A 209 6.54 -6.78 1.79
CA ILE A 209 6.08 -6.24 0.50
C ILE A 209 5.22 -7.24 -0.27
N GLN A 210 5.43 -8.54 -0.08
CA GLN A 210 4.60 -9.58 -0.70
C GLN A 210 3.19 -9.63 -0.11
N GLU A 211 2.98 -9.14 1.10
CA GLU A 211 1.73 -9.28 1.84
C GLU A 211 0.77 -8.15 1.55
N LEU A 212 1.26 -6.94 1.24
CA LEU A 212 0.41 -5.81 0.89
C LEU A 212 -0.50 -6.08 -0.33
N PRO A 213 -0.01 -6.60 -1.48
CA PRO A 213 -0.88 -6.98 -2.60
C PRO A 213 -1.89 -8.08 -2.24
N ARG A 214 -1.49 -9.04 -1.39
CA ARG A 214 -2.37 -10.12 -0.94
C ARG A 214 -3.47 -9.61 -0.01
N TYR A 215 -3.12 -8.65 0.85
CA TYR A 215 -4.05 -7.89 1.69
C TYR A 215 -5.05 -7.08 0.86
N LEU A 216 -4.57 -6.34 -0.16
CA LEU A 216 -5.43 -5.57 -1.06
C LEU A 216 -6.40 -6.47 -1.86
N ARG A 217 -5.94 -7.65 -2.26
CA ARG A 217 -6.75 -8.70 -2.90
C ARG A 217 -7.63 -9.50 -1.93
N GLN A 218 -7.46 -9.31 -0.62
CA GLN A 218 -8.14 -10.08 0.43
C GLN A 218 -8.02 -11.60 0.20
N GLU A 219 -6.81 -12.07 -0.12
CA GLU A 219 -6.58 -13.49 -0.47
C GLU A 219 -6.89 -14.46 0.68
N THR A 220 -6.85 -13.97 1.92
CA THR A 220 -7.20 -14.73 3.12
C THR A 220 -8.33 -14.03 3.87
N ARG A 221 -9.04 -14.80 4.69
CA ARG A 221 -10.11 -14.24 5.52
C ARG A 221 -9.58 -13.24 6.55
N ASP A 222 -8.39 -13.48 7.12
CA ASP A 222 -7.78 -12.53 8.05
C ASP A 222 -7.46 -11.19 7.40
N TYR A 223 -7.06 -11.16 6.12
CA TYR A 223 -6.91 -9.90 5.38
C TYR A 223 -8.23 -9.18 5.19
N LYS A 224 -9.31 -9.93 4.95
CA LYS A 224 -10.65 -9.35 4.89
C LYS A 224 -11.07 -8.74 6.23
N TYR A 225 -10.94 -9.49 7.33
CA TYR A 225 -11.27 -9.01 8.67
C TYR A 225 -10.44 -7.79 9.07
N LEU A 226 -9.13 -7.83 8.84
CA LEU A 226 -8.26 -6.71 9.14
C LEU A 226 -8.68 -5.43 8.43
N ARG A 227 -9.03 -5.55 7.15
CA ARG A 227 -9.42 -4.43 6.30
C ARG A 227 -10.81 -3.88 6.61
N GLU A 228 -11.79 -4.78 6.68
CA GLU A 228 -13.22 -4.39 6.71
C GLU A 228 -13.73 -4.18 8.13
N GLU A 229 -13.16 -4.84 9.14
CA GLU A 229 -13.67 -4.83 10.51
C GLU A 229 -12.66 -4.23 11.50
N HIS A 230 -11.42 -4.73 11.54
CA HIS A 230 -10.47 -4.36 12.60
C HIS A 230 -10.00 -2.89 12.51
N ILE A 231 -9.78 -2.35 11.30
CA ILE A 231 -9.43 -0.93 11.13
C ILE A 231 -10.52 -0.02 11.73
N PRO A 232 -11.81 -0.18 11.37
CA PRO A 232 -12.91 0.57 11.98
C PRO A 232 -13.00 0.41 13.50
N ILE A 233 -12.91 -0.81 14.01
CA ILE A 233 -12.99 -1.11 15.45
C ILE A 233 -11.86 -0.40 16.20
N ARG A 234 -10.62 -0.44 15.68
CA ARG A 234 -9.48 0.26 16.28
C ARG A 234 -9.68 1.77 16.31
N ALA A 235 -10.19 2.35 15.22
CA ALA A 235 -10.47 3.79 15.15
C ALA A 235 -11.50 4.20 16.23
N PHE A 236 -12.56 3.40 16.39
CA PHE A 236 -13.57 3.60 17.43
C PHE A 236 -12.97 3.52 18.84
N ILE A 237 -12.26 2.43 19.15
CA ILE A 237 -11.61 2.20 20.45
C ILE A 237 -10.71 3.37 20.83
N ARG A 238 -9.82 3.80 19.92
CA ARG A 238 -8.88 4.90 20.18
C ARG A 238 -9.60 6.23 20.38
N ARG A 239 -10.65 6.50 19.61
CA ARG A 239 -11.36 7.78 19.69
C ARG A 239 -12.25 7.89 20.92
N GLN A 240 -12.93 6.82 21.29
CA GLN A 240 -13.75 6.73 22.49
C GLN A 240 -12.93 6.51 23.76
N GLN A 241 -11.60 6.36 23.62
CA GLN A 241 -10.67 6.15 24.73
C GLN A 241 -11.08 4.95 25.61
N ILE A 242 -11.51 3.86 24.95
CA ILE A 242 -11.88 2.63 25.64
C ILE A 242 -10.65 2.11 26.41
N ALA A 243 -10.85 1.77 27.68
CA ALA A 243 -9.78 1.32 28.56
C ALA A 243 -9.11 0.04 28.02
N VAL A 244 -7.78 -0.03 28.12
CA VAL A 244 -6.97 -1.14 27.58
C VAL A 244 -7.28 -2.49 28.24
N ASP A 245 -7.85 -2.48 29.43
CA ASP A 245 -8.22 -3.67 30.19
C ASP A 245 -9.68 -4.11 29.99
N ALA A 246 -10.47 -3.34 29.21
CA ALA A 246 -11.78 -3.77 28.76
C ALA A 246 -11.65 -5.06 27.92
N GLN A 247 -12.66 -5.91 27.99
CA GLN A 247 -12.71 -7.16 27.23
C GLN A 247 -13.29 -6.89 25.85
N LEU A 248 -12.62 -7.36 24.80
CA LEU A 248 -13.06 -7.34 23.42
C LEU A 248 -13.24 -8.78 22.94
N GLN A 249 -14.37 -9.05 22.32
CA GLN A 249 -14.59 -10.25 21.54
C GLN A 249 -14.89 -9.81 20.09
N LEU A 250 -14.24 -10.46 19.13
CA LEU A 250 -14.51 -10.27 17.70
C LEU A 250 -15.50 -11.34 17.25
N GLY A 251 -16.55 -10.93 16.55
CA GLY A 251 -17.65 -11.84 16.20
C GLY A 251 -17.40 -12.64 14.93
N ARG A 252 -16.66 -12.07 13.97
CA ARG A 252 -16.27 -12.73 12.71
C ARG A 252 -17.50 -13.38 12.03
N GLU A 253 -17.40 -14.65 11.63
CA GLU A 253 -18.53 -15.41 11.05
C GLU A 253 -19.33 -16.21 12.09
N THR A 254 -18.95 -16.16 13.37
CA THR A 254 -19.52 -17.00 14.43
C THR A 254 -20.64 -16.32 15.21
N GLU A 255 -20.67 -14.99 15.22
CA GLU A 255 -21.60 -14.19 16.03
C GLU A 255 -22.44 -13.27 15.15
N PRO A 256 -23.62 -12.83 15.62
CA PRO A 256 -24.50 -11.95 14.85
C PRO A 256 -24.08 -10.47 14.90
N TRP A 257 -22.90 -10.15 15.44
CA TRP A 257 -22.32 -8.81 15.60
C TRP A 257 -20.83 -8.87 15.23
N ASP A 258 -20.22 -7.73 14.90
CA ASP A 258 -18.82 -7.71 14.44
C ASP A 258 -17.82 -7.60 15.60
N ALA A 259 -18.15 -6.82 16.63
CA ALA A 259 -17.39 -6.79 17.88
C ALA A 259 -18.26 -6.50 19.11
N ARG A 260 -17.84 -7.03 20.26
CA ARG A 260 -18.46 -6.79 21.57
C ARG A 260 -17.39 -6.37 22.56
N ILE A 261 -17.59 -5.21 23.19
CA ILE A 261 -16.68 -4.65 24.20
C ILE A 261 -17.40 -4.61 25.54
N VAL A 262 -16.80 -5.19 26.57
CA VAL A 262 -17.27 -5.15 27.96
C VAL A 262 -16.26 -4.38 28.79
N THR A 263 -16.69 -3.23 29.29
CA THR A 263 -15.90 -2.36 30.16
C THR A 263 -15.84 -2.90 31.59
N LYS A 264 -14.93 -2.36 32.42
CA LYS A 264 -14.76 -2.79 33.81
C LYS A 264 -16.00 -2.58 34.69
N ASP A 265 -16.78 -1.54 34.42
CA ASP A 265 -18.05 -1.24 35.07
C ASP A 265 -19.22 -2.12 34.56
N GLY A 266 -18.95 -3.02 33.62
CA GLY A 266 -19.95 -3.93 33.05
C GLY A 266 -20.78 -3.31 31.92
N THR A 267 -20.48 -2.08 31.52
CA THR A 267 -21.11 -1.46 30.34
C THR A 267 -20.69 -2.22 29.09
N GLU A 268 -21.69 -2.62 28.31
CA GLU A 268 -21.52 -3.38 27.08
C GLU A 268 -21.72 -2.50 25.85
N ILE A 269 -20.79 -2.59 24.90
CA ILE A 269 -20.85 -1.91 23.61
C ILE A 269 -20.79 -2.97 22.51
N ILE A 270 -21.88 -3.12 21.77
CA ILE A 270 -21.95 -4.00 20.60
C ILE A 270 -21.74 -3.13 19.34
N LEU A 271 -20.77 -3.52 18.52
CA LEU A 271 -20.41 -2.86 17.28
C LEU A 271 -20.90 -3.65 16.08
N GLU A 272 -21.48 -2.93 15.13
CA GLU A 272 -21.72 -3.38 13.76
C GLU A 272 -20.82 -2.56 12.84
N VAL A 273 -20.19 -3.20 11.87
CA VAL A 273 -19.32 -2.60 10.88
C VAL A 273 -19.90 -2.84 9.49
N VAL A 274 -19.85 -1.80 8.67
CA VAL A 274 -20.18 -1.88 7.24
C VAL A 274 -19.19 -1.05 6.46
N GLN A 275 -18.83 -1.52 5.27
CA GLN A 275 -18.05 -0.71 4.34
C GLN A 275 -18.96 -0.07 3.32
N ALA A 276 -18.96 1.27 3.26
CA ALA A 276 -19.61 2.00 2.19
C ALA A 276 -18.70 1.98 0.96
N LEU A 277 -19.20 1.41 -0.13
CA LEU A 277 -18.46 1.24 -1.38
C LEU A 277 -19.29 1.78 -2.56
N PRO A 278 -18.71 2.62 -3.41
CA PRO A 278 -19.30 2.96 -4.70
C PRO A 278 -19.52 1.71 -5.54
N ARG A 279 -20.53 1.76 -6.42
CA ARG A 279 -20.96 0.63 -7.26
C ARG A 279 -19.82 -0.08 -7.99
N GLU A 280 -18.83 0.70 -8.45
CA GLU A 280 -17.70 0.21 -9.24
C GLU A 280 -16.39 0.11 -8.45
N ALA A 281 -16.42 0.14 -7.11
CA ALA A 281 -15.22 0.10 -6.27
C ALA A 281 -14.35 -1.16 -6.48
N HIS A 282 -14.94 -2.26 -6.91
CA HIS A 282 -14.18 -3.48 -7.24
C HIS A 282 -13.28 -3.32 -8.47
N HIS A 283 -13.67 -2.48 -9.45
CA HIS A 283 -12.82 -2.15 -10.61
C HIS A 283 -11.61 -1.34 -10.19
N TYR A 284 -11.82 -0.30 -9.36
CA TYR A 284 -10.73 0.49 -8.80
C TYR A 284 -9.75 -0.41 -8.04
N ARG A 285 -10.25 -1.26 -7.13
CA ARG A 285 -9.40 -2.17 -6.35
C ARG A 285 -8.59 -3.12 -7.23
N ALA A 286 -9.22 -3.73 -8.23
CA ALA A 286 -8.54 -4.60 -9.19
C ALA A 286 -7.46 -3.82 -9.97
N ALA A 287 -7.75 -2.58 -10.36
CA ALA A 287 -6.83 -1.73 -11.10
C ALA A 287 -5.62 -1.30 -10.25
N VAL A 288 -5.82 -0.89 -8.98
CA VAL A 288 -4.72 -0.55 -8.06
C VAL A 288 -3.82 -1.76 -7.81
N VAL A 289 -4.39 -2.95 -7.61
CA VAL A 289 -3.64 -4.20 -7.45
C VAL A 289 -2.86 -4.58 -8.70
N SER A 290 -3.33 -4.18 -9.88
CA SER A 290 -2.71 -4.53 -11.17
C SER A 290 -1.79 -3.44 -11.72
N ASN A 291 -1.89 -2.21 -11.20
CA ASN A 291 -1.02 -1.09 -11.53
C ASN A 291 -1.05 -0.02 -10.42
N VAL A 292 -0.22 -0.21 -9.39
CA VAL A 292 -0.14 0.67 -8.22
C VAL A 292 0.24 2.12 -8.59
N TRP A 293 0.95 2.30 -9.71
CA TRP A 293 1.54 3.59 -10.08
C TRP A 293 0.70 4.44 -11.02
N ARG A 294 -0.18 3.80 -11.81
CA ARG A 294 -1.01 4.51 -12.79
C ARG A 294 -2.28 3.74 -13.12
N LEU A 295 -3.39 4.26 -12.62
CA LEU A 295 -4.70 3.81 -13.03
C LEU A 295 -4.95 4.16 -14.52
N PRO A 296 -5.47 3.21 -15.32
CA PRO A 296 -6.00 3.50 -16.65
C PRO A 296 -6.99 4.66 -16.63
N LEU A 297 -7.10 5.42 -17.73
CA LEU A 297 -7.99 6.59 -17.80
C LEU A 297 -9.45 6.22 -17.50
N GLU A 298 -9.88 5.04 -17.95
CA GLU A 298 -11.23 4.53 -17.69
C GLU A 298 -11.46 4.30 -16.19
N ASP A 299 -10.55 3.59 -15.52
CA ASP A 299 -10.64 3.33 -14.07
C ASP A 299 -10.52 4.61 -13.25
N ARG A 300 -9.68 5.57 -13.67
CA ARG A 300 -9.63 6.90 -13.06
C ARG A 300 -10.95 7.65 -13.16
N THR A 301 -11.58 7.59 -14.33
CA THR A 301 -12.87 8.27 -14.56
C THR A 301 -13.96 7.65 -13.69
N ARG A 302 -13.98 6.31 -13.57
CA ARG A 302 -14.91 5.60 -12.67
C ARG A 302 -14.64 5.95 -11.21
N HIS A 303 -13.38 6.00 -10.80
CA HIS A 303 -12.98 6.40 -9.45
C HIS A 303 -13.46 7.81 -9.11
N GLN A 304 -13.25 8.77 -10.02
CA GLN A 304 -13.71 10.15 -9.83
C GLN A 304 -15.23 10.23 -9.67
N ARG A 305 -16.00 9.52 -10.50
CA ARG A 305 -17.46 9.45 -10.32
C ARG A 305 -17.84 8.87 -8.96
N GLY A 306 -17.10 7.86 -8.51
CA GLY A 306 -17.26 7.30 -7.18
C GLY A 306 -17.04 8.32 -6.06
N ILE A 307 -16.05 9.21 -6.19
CA ILE A 307 -15.81 10.33 -5.27
C ILE A 307 -17.00 11.30 -5.28
N ASP A 308 -17.47 11.67 -6.46
CA ASP A 308 -18.52 12.68 -6.63
C ASP A 308 -19.89 12.19 -6.10
N GLU A 309 -20.16 10.89 -6.13
CA GLU A 309 -21.43 10.27 -5.71
C GLU A 309 -21.37 9.64 -4.31
N PHE A 310 -20.28 9.82 -3.56
CA PHE A 310 -19.98 9.04 -2.36
C PHE A 310 -20.98 9.15 -1.17
N PRO A 311 -21.76 10.24 -0.98
CA PRO A 311 -22.80 10.29 0.04
C PRO A 311 -23.85 9.17 -0.07
N GLU A 312 -24.27 8.79 -1.28
CA GLU A 312 -25.30 7.75 -1.48
C GLU A 312 -24.83 6.35 -1.05
N PRO A 313 -23.61 5.88 -1.37
CA PRO A 313 -23.04 4.68 -0.77
C PRO A 313 -23.09 4.62 0.76
N ILE A 314 -22.85 5.75 1.45
CA ILE A 314 -22.93 5.83 2.91
C ILE A 314 -24.38 5.65 3.36
N MET A 315 -25.31 6.39 2.76
CA MET A 315 -26.74 6.30 3.08
C MET A 315 -27.30 4.90 2.80
N SER A 316 -26.95 4.29 1.66
CA SER A 316 -27.34 2.93 1.31
C SER A 316 -26.84 1.91 2.32
N ALA A 317 -25.58 2.02 2.75
CA ALA A 317 -25.01 1.11 3.74
C ALA A 317 -25.76 1.19 5.09
N ILE A 318 -26.11 2.41 5.52
CA ILE A 318 -26.92 2.63 6.74
C ILE A 318 -28.31 2.02 6.59
N ARG A 319 -29.00 2.31 5.47
CA ARG A 319 -30.33 1.77 5.15
C ARG A 319 -30.36 0.25 5.19
N ASP A 320 -29.36 -0.39 4.58
CA ASP A 320 -29.30 -1.84 4.49
C ASP A 320 -29.07 -2.48 5.86
N LYS A 321 -28.29 -1.83 6.74
CA LYS A 321 -28.12 -2.28 8.13
C LYS A 321 -29.38 -2.07 8.96
N HIS A 322 -30.10 -0.97 8.77
CA HIS A 322 -31.40 -0.76 9.44
C HIS A 322 -32.44 -1.84 9.09
N LYS A 323 -32.47 -2.32 7.84
CA LYS A 323 -33.37 -3.40 7.40
C LYS A 323 -33.14 -4.73 8.12
N MET A 324 -31.98 -4.94 8.73
CA MET A 324 -31.66 -6.18 9.44
C MET A 324 -32.42 -6.33 10.77
N ASN A 325 -33.02 -5.25 11.30
CA ASN A 325 -33.84 -5.27 12.51
C ASN A 325 -33.18 -6.03 13.68
N TYR A 326 -31.95 -5.65 14.02
CA TYR A 326 -31.22 -6.24 15.14
C TYR A 326 -32.05 -6.20 16.43
N PRO A 327 -31.99 -7.25 17.27
CA PRO A 327 -32.80 -7.33 18.49
C PRO A 327 -32.23 -6.50 19.66
N GLU A 328 -30.97 -6.08 19.54
CA GLU A 328 -30.21 -5.39 20.57
C GLU A 328 -29.69 -4.05 20.05
N VAL A 329 -29.47 -3.11 20.97
CA VAL A 329 -28.94 -1.79 20.65
C VAL A 329 -27.46 -1.89 20.29
N ARG A 330 -27.07 -1.32 19.15
CA ARG A 330 -25.70 -1.39 18.62
C ARG A 330 -25.15 -0.01 18.28
N VAL A 331 -23.84 0.08 18.08
CA VAL A 331 -23.17 1.21 17.43
C VAL A 331 -22.82 0.80 16.01
N LEU A 332 -23.22 1.60 15.01
CA LEU A 332 -22.87 1.34 13.62
C LEU A 332 -21.61 2.12 13.22
N LEU A 333 -20.62 1.41 12.70
CA LEU A 333 -19.41 1.96 12.10
C LEU A 333 -19.49 1.82 10.58
N VAL A 334 -19.73 2.93 9.88
CA VAL A 334 -19.72 2.99 8.42
C VAL A 334 -18.33 3.39 7.97
N SER A 335 -17.56 2.43 7.47
CA SER A 335 -16.19 2.65 7.01
C SER A 335 -16.13 3.10 5.55
N VAL A 336 -15.25 4.05 5.28
CA VAL A 336 -14.98 4.58 3.94
C VAL A 336 -13.48 4.47 3.66
N MET A 337 -13.13 4.19 2.41
CA MET A 337 -11.71 4.12 2.04
C MET A 337 -11.14 5.52 1.78
N GLY A 338 -9.90 5.74 2.20
CA GLY A 338 -9.25 7.05 2.10
C GLY A 338 -9.13 7.57 0.68
N GLU A 339 -8.96 6.66 -0.30
CA GLU A 339 -8.88 7.01 -1.73
C GLU A 339 -10.10 7.74 -2.29
N TYR A 340 -11.25 7.69 -1.60
CA TYR A 340 -12.44 8.42 -2.03
C TYR A 340 -12.57 9.79 -1.36
N SER A 341 -11.96 9.95 -0.19
CA SER A 341 -12.02 11.20 0.58
C SER A 341 -10.87 12.15 0.27
N ASP A 342 -9.91 11.72 -0.54
CA ASP A 342 -8.60 12.37 -0.74
C ASP A 342 -7.89 12.72 0.58
N GLU A 343 -8.23 12.02 1.67
CA GLU A 343 -7.78 12.29 3.03
C GLU A 343 -8.08 13.73 3.50
N ASP A 344 -9.12 14.36 2.96
CA ASP A 344 -9.52 15.74 3.22
C ASP A 344 -10.76 15.82 4.13
N ASP A 345 -10.66 16.61 5.21
CA ASP A 345 -11.78 16.85 6.12
C ASP A 345 -12.89 17.68 5.47
N PHE A 346 -12.55 18.58 4.54
CA PHE A 346 -13.52 19.39 3.84
C PHE A 346 -14.49 18.51 3.05
N VAL A 347 -13.96 17.60 2.24
CA VAL A 347 -14.74 16.64 1.44
C VAL A 347 -15.65 15.79 2.33
N ILE A 348 -15.12 15.24 3.42
CA ILE A 348 -15.90 14.42 4.35
C ILE A 348 -17.01 15.22 5.03
N ASN A 349 -16.73 16.47 5.42
CA ASN A 349 -17.72 17.32 6.07
C ASN A 349 -18.87 17.68 5.12
N GLU A 350 -18.62 17.86 3.83
CA GLU A 350 -19.67 18.05 2.83
C GLU A 350 -20.54 16.80 2.71
N TRP A 351 -19.94 15.61 2.64
CA TRP A 351 -20.71 14.35 2.65
C TRP A 351 -21.55 14.21 3.92
N LEU A 352 -21.00 14.56 5.08
CA LEU A 352 -21.69 14.47 6.36
C LEU A 352 -22.88 15.42 6.45
N GLN A 353 -22.86 16.58 5.78
CA GLN A 353 -24.02 17.47 5.72
C GLN A 353 -25.18 16.75 5.03
N GLU A 354 -24.96 16.22 3.83
CA GLU A 354 -25.97 15.50 3.07
C GLU A 354 -26.46 14.24 3.79
N VAL A 355 -25.55 13.43 4.34
CA VAL A 355 -25.91 12.20 5.06
C VAL A 355 -26.75 12.54 6.30
N ARG A 356 -26.43 13.61 7.05
CA ARG A 356 -27.18 14.03 8.25
C ARG A 356 -28.60 14.50 7.96
N GLU A 357 -28.86 14.97 6.75
CA GLU A 357 -30.19 15.37 6.30
C GLU A 357 -31.06 14.18 5.87
N ALA A 358 -30.49 12.98 5.80
CA ALA A 358 -31.23 11.79 5.41
C ALA A 358 -32.33 11.43 6.44
N PRO A 359 -33.60 11.28 6.01
CA PRO A 359 -34.76 11.15 6.89
C PRO A 359 -34.82 9.82 7.67
N ASP A 360 -33.92 8.90 7.38
CA ASP A 360 -33.88 7.53 7.87
C ASP A 360 -32.69 7.22 8.79
N LEU A 361 -31.84 8.20 9.10
CA LEU A 361 -30.69 8.00 10.00
C LEU A 361 -31.08 7.42 11.38
N GLY A 362 -32.12 7.97 12.00
CA GLY A 362 -32.60 7.54 13.32
C GLY A 362 -33.52 6.30 13.29
N ARG A 363 -33.72 5.66 12.13
CA ARG A 363 -34.67 4.54 12.00
C ARG A 363 -34.01 3.18 12.27
N GLY A 364 -33.87 2.78 13.52
CA GLY A 364 -33.43 1.42 13.83
C GLY A 364 -32.94 1.28 15.26
N GLN A 365 -32.19 0.21 15.55
CA GLN A 365 -31.65 -0.06 16.89
C GLN A 365 -30.19 0.41 17.05
N PHE A 366 -29.78 1.48 16.36
CA PHE A 366 -28.45 2.06 16.57
C PHE A 366 -28.49 3.20 17.57
N SER A 367 -27.71 3.09 18.66
CA SER A 367 -27.53 4.18 19.65
C SER A 367 -26.70 5.33 19.10
N SER A 368 -25.82 5.03 18.14
CA SER A 368 -25.03 6.00 17.41
C SER A 368 -24.54 5.42 16.09
N ILE A 369 -24.32 6.31 15.13
CA ILE A 369 -23.74 5.97 13.83
C ILE A 369 -22.50 6.82 13.64
N TYR A 370 -21.38 6.20 13.29
CA TYR A 370 -20.13 6.88 12.99
C TYR A 370 -19.66 6.57 11.58
N LEU A 371 -19.16 7.60 10.90
CA LEU A 371 -18.36 7.44 9.69
C LEU A 371 -16.89 7.25 10.10
N VAL A 372 -16.25 6.21 9.58
CA VAL A 372 -14.82 5.92 9.80
C VAL A 372 -14.05 6.12 8.51
N GLU A 373 -13.19 7.14 8.45
CA GLU A 373 -12.23 7.30 7.36
C GLU A 373 -10.99 6.46 7.67
N MET A 374 -10.79 5.39 6.89
CA MET A 374 -9.86 4.32 7.23
C MET A 374 -8.37 4.69 7.07
N ALA A 375 -8.00 5.56 6.13
CA ALA A 375 -6.59 5.89 5.88
C ALA A 375 -5.99 6.68 7.03
N ARG A 376 -6.72 7.65 7.60
CA ARG A 376 -6.25 8.41 8.78
C ARG A 376 -6.82 7.89 10.10
N GLY A 377 -7.72 6.90 10.06
CA GLY A 377 -8.37 6.34 11.25
C GLY A 377 -9.24 7.37 11.99
N ARG A 378 -9.90 8.27 11.25
CA ARG A 378 -10.71 9.34 11.83
C ARG A 378 -12.16 8.90 11.96
N LEU A 379 -12.78 9.34 13.06
CA LEU A 379 -14.16 9.01 13.40
C LEU A 379 -15.00 10.29 13.41
N PHE A 380 -16.11 10.27 12.67
CA PHE A 380 -17.05 11.38 12.58
C PHE A 380 -18.43 10.89 13.02
N LYS A 381 -19.03 11.57 14.00
CA LYS A 381 -20.37 11.23 14.46
C LYS A 381 -21.41 11.66 13.42
N VAL A 382 -22.27 10.74 13.01
CA VAL A 382 -23.38 10.99 12.08
C VAL A 382 -24.68 11.17 12.86
N PHE A 383 -24.98 10.24 13.77
CA PHE A 383 -26.16 10.19 14.62
C PHE A 383 -25.77 9.89 16.07
#